data_AF-A0A925WEX4-F1
#
_entry.id   AF-A0A925WEX4-F1
#
_cell.length_a   1.000
_cell.length_b   1.000
_cell.length_c   1.000
_cell.angle_alpha   90.00
_cell.angle_beta   90.00
_cell.angle_gamma   90.00
#
_symmetry.space_group_name_H-M   'P 1'
#
loop_
_entity.id
_entity.type
_entity.pdbx_description
1 polymer ?
#
loop_
_entity_poly.entity_id
_entity_poly.type
_entity_poly.pdbx_seq_one_letter_code
_entity_poly.pdbx_strand_id
1 'polypeptide(L)'
;MSATIHSGHIKFECDTLVYTQLEREKWRVPIADIRVIGEFTNNEGPYGDDYFLVFITPDQQFEASFYAEGRDALLDALGHKLDYNLQTGLCNSTSLASRVLWPAHFAGHPLFDNVPEECAGNIFGRLRQRVLPRVQMQFTEEVRREFESRR
;
A
#
# COMPACT_ATOMS: atom_id res chain seq x y z
N MET A 1 -15.17 -24.70 9.68
CA MET A 1 -15.30 -23.87 8.47
C MET A 1 -14.07 -22.98 8.42
N SER A 2 -13.11 -23.31 7.56
CA SER A 2 -11.95 -22.44 7.35
C SER A 2 -12.45 -21.17 6.69
N ALA A 3 -12.24 -20.01 7.30
CA ALA A 3 -12.37 -18.75 6.60
C ALA A 3 -11.26 -18.75 5.56
N THR A 4 -11.58 -19.04 4.31
CA THR A 4 -10.61 -18.93 3.23
C THR A 4 -10.30 -17.43 3.11
N ILE A 5 -9.11 -17.04 3.54
CA ILE A 5 -8.58 -15.70 3.29
C ILE A 5 -8.53 -15.54 1.78
N HIS A 6 -9.37 -14.65 1.22
CA HIS A 6 -9.33 -14.33 -0.20
C HIS A 6 -8.51 -13.04 -0.32
N SER A 7 -7.20 -13.18 -0.44
CA SER A 7 -6.26 -12.10 -0.73
C SER A 7 -6.50 -11.45 -2.10
N GLY A 8 -7.53 -11.90 -2.84
CA GLY A 8 -8.00 -11.30 -4.07
C GLY A 8 -7.19 -11.71 -5.29
N HIS A 9 -7.52 -11.09 -6.41
CA HIS A 9 -6.85 -11.25 -7.70
C HIS A 9 -6.59 -9.86 -8.28
N ILE A 10 -5.35 -9.60 -8.70
CA ILE A 10 -4.95 -8.35 -9.34
C ILE A 10 -4.42 -8.63 -10.74
N LYS A 11 -4.82 -7.81 -11.71
CA LYS A 11 -4.40 -7.95 -13.10
C LYS A 11 -4.24 -6.62 -13.80
N PHE A 12 -3.53 -6.67 -14.92
CA PHE A 12 -3.36 -5.56 -15.85
C PHE A 12 -4.23 -5.80 -17.09
N GLU A 13 -5.19 -4.92 -17.35
CA GLU A 13 -6.11 -4.97 -18.49
C GLU A 13 -6.08 -3.63 -19.22
N CYS A 14 -5.65 -3.60 -20.49
CA CYS A 14 -5.70 -2.39 -21.33
C CYS A 14 -5.16 -1.12 -20.63
N ASP A 15 -3.95 -1.19 -20.08
CA ASP A 15 -3.32 -0.09 -19.32
C ASP A 15 -4.04 0.30 -18.01
N THR A 16 -4.91 -0.57 -17.50
CA THR A 16 -5.65 -0.39 -16.25
C THR A 16 -5.34 -1.51 -15.27
N LEU A 17 -5.04 -1.18 -14.02
CA LEU A 17 -4.90 -2.14 -12.94
C LEU A 17 -6.30 -2.42 -12.41
N VAL A 18 -6.65 -3.69 -12.23
CA VAL A 18 -7.96 -4.12 -11.72
C VAL A 18 -7.74 -5.07 -10.56
N TYR A 19 -8.33 -4.75 -9.41
CA TYR A 19 -8.29 -5.60 -8.22
C TYR A 19 -9.69 -6.11 -7.86
N THR A 20 -9.78 -7.42 -7.71
CA THR A 20 -11.02 -8.15 -7.40
C THR A 20 -10.83 -8.91 -6.10
N GLN A 21 -11.84 -8.89 -5.23
CA GLN A 21 -11.84 -9.66 -3.99
C GLN A 21 -13.25 -10.18 -3.71
N LEU A 22 -13.37 -11.46 -3.32
CA LEU A 22 -14.67 -12.14 -3.14
C LEU A 22 -15.55 -12.05 -4.40
N GLU A 23 -14.95 -12.28 -5.57
CA GLU A 23 -15.62 -12.22 -6.88
C GLU A 23 -16.24 -10.86 -7.24
N ARG A 24 -15.78 -9.77 -6.59
CA ARG A 24 -16.23 -8.41 -6.87
C ARG A 24 -15.06 -7.50 -7.14
N GLU A 25 -15.15 -6.72 -8.21
CA GLU A 25 -14.20 -5.63 -8.45
C GLU A 25 -14.27 -4.65 -7.27
N LYS A 26 -13.11 -4.39 -6.67
CA LYS A 26 -12.96 -3.42 -5.58
C LYS A 26 -12.60 -2.05 -6.12
N TRP A 27 -11.69 -2.04 -7.09
CA TRP A 27 -11.26 -0.83 -7.76
C TRP A 27 -10.61 -1.15 -9.10
N ARG A 28 -10.52 -0.09 -9.91
CA ARG A 28 -9.72 -0.04 -11.13
C ARG A 28 -9.03 1.30 -11.22
N VAL A 29 -7.79 1.33 -11.70
CA VAL A 29 -7.02 2.56 -11.86
C VAL A 29 -6.16 2.51 -13.13
N PRO A 30 -6.24 3.51 -14.03
CA PRO A 30 -5.34 3.62 -15.16
C PRO A 30 -3.89 3.82 -14.70
N ILE A 31 -2.93 3.14 -15.33
CA ILE A 31 -1.50 3.31 -15.00
C ILE A 31 -1.03 4.75 -15.20
N ALA A 32 -1.60 5.46 -16.17
CA ALA A 32 -1.28 6.86 -16.46
C ALA A 32 -1.61 7.82 -15.31
N ASP A 33 -2.52 7.43 -14.41
CA ASP A 33 -2.93 8.25 -13.26
C ASP A 33 -2.08 7.96 -12.02
N ILE A 34 -1.35 6.84 -12.00
CA ILE A 34 -0.48 6.46 -10.90
C ILE A 34 0.74 7.40 -10.88
N ARG A 35 1.08 7.90 -9.70
CA ARG A 35 2.24 8.77 -9.45
C ARG A 35 3.23 8.13 -8.51
N VAL A 36 2.77 7.27 -7.61
CA VAL A 36 3.61 6.51 -6.69
C VAL A 36 3.09 5.08 -6.61
N ILE A 37 4.02 4.12 -6.67
CA ILE A 37 3.78 2.73 -6.33
C ILE A 37 4.61 2.43 -5.10
N GLY A 38 4.03 1.79 -4.10
CA GLY A 38 4.72 1.41 -2.89
C GLY A 38 4.25 0.09 -2.34
N GLU A 39 4.79 -0.26 -1.20
CA GLU A 39 4.35 -1.38 -0.39
C GLU A 39 4.39 -1.00 1.09
N PHE A 40 3.51 -1.61 1.88
CA PHE A 40 3.50 -1.41 3.32
C PHE A 40 3.00 -2.64 4.06
N THR A 41 3.41 -2.77 5.32
CA THR A 41 2.96 -3.81 6.24
C THR A 41 2.15 -3.23 7.39
N ASN A 42 1.19 -4.00 7.88
CA ASN A 42 0.38 -3.67 9.05
C ASN A 42 0.57 -4.73 10.17
N ASN A 43 -0.14 -4.59 11.29
CA ASN A 43 -0.06 -5.51 12.43
C ASN A 43 -1.22 -6.52 12.50
N GLU A 44 -1.95 -6.75 11.40
CA GLU A 44 -3.11 -7.65 11.37
C GLU A 44 -2.74 -9.12 11.12
N GLY A 45 -1.46 -9.39 10.83
CA GLY A 45 -0.91 -10.73 10.74
C GLY A 45 -0.90 -11.46 12.10
N PRO A 46 -0.97 -12.81 12.11
CA PRO A 46 -1.04 -13.72 10.97
C PRO A 46 -2.48 -14.05 10.52
N TYR A 47 -3.50 -13.42 11.11
CA TYR A 47 -4.90 -13.80 10.91
C TYR A 47 -5.60 -12.99 9.80
N GLY A 48 -5.01 -11.86 9.37
CA GLY A 48 -5.41 -11.07 8.21
C GLY A 48 -4.22 -10.82 7.27
N ASP A 49 -4.50 -10.17 6.13
CA ASP A 49 -3.44 -9.71 5.22
C ASP A 49 -2.62 -8.63 5.92
N ASP A 50 -1.32 -8.83 6.01
CA ASP A 50 -0.38 -7.97 6.73
C ASP A 50 0.60 -7.23 5.84
N TYR A 51 0.48 -7.43 4.53
CA TYR A 51 1.41 -6.91 3.54
C TYR A 51 0.64 -6.53 2.27
N PHE A 52 0.83 -5.30 1.81
CA PHE A 52 0.04 -4.69 0.75
C PHE A 52 0.93 -4.02 -0.30
N LEU A 53 0.48 -4.11 -1.55
CA LEU A 53 0.88 -3.19 -2.60
C LEU A 53 -0.06 -1.98 -2.58
N VAL A 54 0.50 -0.80 -2.83
CA VAL A 54 -0.27 0.44 -2.86
C VAL A 54 0.05 1.26 -4.10
N PHE A 55 -1.00 1.70 -4.78
CA PHE A 55 -0.95 2.51 -5.99
C PHE A 55 -1.63 3.84 -5.70
N ILE A 56 -0.93 4.94 -5.93
CA ILE A 56 -1.38 6.26 -5.47
C ILE A 56 -1.50 7.19 -6.67
N THR A 57 -2.67 7.78 -6.81
CA THR A 57 -2.99 8.86 -7.75
C THR A 57 -3.03 10.19 -6.99
N PRO A 58 -3.12 11.35 -7.67
CA PRO A 58 -3.25 12.62 -6.97
C PRO A 58 -4.43 12.73 -5.99
N ASP A 59 -5.47 11.93 -6.21
CA ASP A 59 -6.74 12.05 -5.48
C ASP A 59 -7.04 10.84 -4.57
N GLN A 60 -6.44 9.68 -4.84
CA GLN A 60 -6.81 8.44 -4.17
C GLN A 60 -5.64 7.45 -4.00
N GLN A 61 -5.74 6.67 -2.94
CA GLN A 61 -4.92 5.49 -2.67
C GLN A 61 -5.70 4.21 -2.98
N PHE A 62 -5.05 3.28 -3.68
CA PHE A 62 -5.58 1.97 -4.04
C PHE A 62 -4.69 0.88 -3.46
N GLU A 63 -5.26 0.01 -2.63
CA GLU A 63 -4.53 -1.04 -1.94
C GLU A 63 -4.94 -2.41 -2.49
N ALA A 64 -3.96 -3.27 -2.72
CA ALA A 64 -4.16 -4.68 -2.98
C ALA A 64 -3.32 -5.50 -2.01
N SER A 65 -3.85 -6.65 -1.60
CA SER A 65 -3.06 -7.61 -0.85
C SER A 65 -1.80 -7.98 -1.61
N PHE A 66 -0.67 -8.03 -0.92
CA PHE A 66 0.54 -8.60 -1.49
C PHE A 66 0.33 -10.08 -1.86
N TYR A 67 -0.56 -10.79 -1.19
CA TYR A 67 -0.82 -12.20 -1.47
C TYR A 67 -1.88 -12.43 -2.57
N ALA A 68 -2.31 -11.37 -3.27
CA ALA A 68 -3.27 -11.48 -4.37
C ALA A 68 -2.74 -12.36 -5.51
N GLU A 69 -3.63 -13.20 -6.06
CA GLU A 69 -3.35 -13.93 -7.29
C GLU A 69 -3.07 -12.94 -8.44
N GLY A 70 -2.12 -13.26 -9.31
CA GLY A 70 -1.74 -12.39 -10.43
C GLY A 70 -0.77 -11.25 -10.06
N ARG A 71 -0.40 -11.07 -8.79
CA ARG A 71 0.58 -10.06 -8.33
C ARG A 71 1.87 -10.08 -9.16
N ASP A 72 2.50 -11.24 -9.32
CA ASP A 72 3.81 -11.32 -9.98
C ASP A 72 3.72 -10.94 -11.46
N ALA A 73 2.69 -11.41 -12.15
CA ALA A 73 2.42 -11.03 -13.54
C ALA A 73 2.12 -9.53 -13.68
N LEU A 74 1.40 -8.94 -12.72
CA LEU A 74 1.16 -7.50 -12.66
C LEU A 74 2.47 -6.71 -12.49
N LEU A 75 3.30 -7.08 -11.51
CA LEU A 75 4.55 -6.38 -11.22
C LEU A 75 5.52 -6.45 -12.40
N ASP A 76 5.60 -7.59 -13.08
CA ASP A 76 6.40 -7.77 -14.30
C ASP A 76 5.89 -6.87 -15.44
N ALA A 77 4.58 -6.90 -15.70
CA ALA A 77 3.96 -6.05 -16.73
C ALA A 77 4.13 -4.54 -16.44
N LEU A 78 3.97 -4.13 -15.19
CA LEU A 78 4.22 -2.76 -14.73
C LEU A 78 5.68 -2.39 -14.91
N GLY A 79 6.61 -3.28 -14.54
CA GLY A 79 8.03 -3.03 -14.68
C GLY A 79 8.44 -2.80 -16.13
N HIS A 80 7.89 -3.60 -17.05
CA HIS A 80 8.06 -3.38 -18.49
C HIS A 80 7.47 -2.05 -18.98
N LYS A 81 6.28 -1.66 -18.51
CA LYS A 81 5.64 -0.39 -18.89
C LYS A 81 6.38 0.84 -18.38
N LEU A 82 6.98 0.74 -17.20
CA LEU A 82 7.66 1.83 -16.52
C LEU A 82 9.16 1.88 -16.83
N ASP A 83 9.68 0.94 -17.63
CA ASP A 83 11.11 0.72 -17.88
C ASP A 83 11.92 0.66 -16.56
N TYR A 84 11.37 -0.07 -15.58
CA TYR A 84 11.91 -0.11 -14.22
C TYR A 84 11.64 -1.46 -13.55
N ASN A 85 12.62 -1.99 -12.82
CA ASN A 85 12.43 -3.23 -12.08
C ASN A 85 11.76 -2.98 -10.71
N LEU A 86 10.48 -3.29 -10.60
CA LEU A 86 9.73 -3.19 -9.34
C LEU A 86 10.11 -4.33 -8.40
N GLN A 87 11.05 -4.07 -7.48
CA GLN A 87 11.47 -5.04 -6.47
C GLN A 87 10.72 -4.83 -5.16
N THR A 88 10.05 -5.87 -4.67
CA THR A 88 9.39 -5.89 -3.35
C THR A 88 10.37 -6.38 -2.28
N GLY A 89 10.14 -6.08 -1.00
CA GLY A 89 11.19 -6.28 0.01
C GLY A 89 10.82 -6.14 1.47
N LEU A 90 9.54 -5.96 1.79
CA LEU A 90 9.05 -6.06 3.17
C LEU A 90 8.63 -7.48 3.58
N CYS A 91 8.93 -8.50 2.77
CA CYS A 91 8.73 -9.90 3.15
C CYS A 91 9.41 -10.19 4.50
N ASN A 92 8.67 -10.76 5.45
CA ASN A 92 9.10 -11.03 6.83
C ASN A 92 9.34 -9.79 7.72
N SER A 93 8.87 -8.59 7.33
CA SER A 93 8.85 -7.45 8.24
C SER A 93 7.85 -7.69 9.37
N THR A 94 8.32 -7.70 10.61
CA THR A 94 7.47 -7.79 11.83
C THR A 94 7.10 -6.42 12.39
N SER A 95 7.35 -5.36 11.63
CA SER A 95 7.12 -3.96 12.02
C SER A 95 6.29 -3.24 10.97
N LEU A 96 5.58 -2.18 11.39
CA LEU A 96 4.90 -1.22 10.50
C LEU A 96 5.94 -0.53 9.62
N ALA A 97 6.17 -1.10 8.44
CA ALA A 97 7.14 -0.62 7.48
C ALA A 97 6.41 -0.23 6.20
N SER A 98 6.94 0.75 5.50
CA SER A 98 6.43 1.14 4.20
C SER A 98 7.56 1.68 3.36
N ARG A 99 7.50 1.45 2.05
CA ARG A 99 8.50 1.98 1.12
C ARG A 99 7.93 2.24 -0.26
N VAL A 100 8.55 3.18 -0.95
CA VAL A 100 8.28 3.48 -2.36
C VAL A 100 8.97 2.43 -3.22
N LEU A 101 8.26 1.92 -4.22
CA LEU A 101 8.79 1.06 -5.28
C LEU A 101 9.05 1.85 -6.57
N TRP A 102 8.21 2.85 -6.86
CA TRP A 102 8.33 3.75 -8.01
C TRP A 102 7.71 5.11 -7.66
N PRO A 103 8.26 6.26 -8.11
CA PRO A 103 9.26 6.44 -9.17
C PRO A 103 10.69 6.04 -8.82
N ALA A 104 11.50 5.73 -9.84
CA ALA A 104 12.84 5.17 -9.70
C ALA A 104 13.79 6.02 -8.83
N HIS A 105 13.76 7.34 -8.98
CA HIS A 105 14.60 8.26 -8.20
C HIS A 105 14.22 8.33 -6.72
N PHE A 106 13.08 7.76 -6.36
CA PHE A 106 12.50 7.81 -5.02
C PHE A 106 12.30 6.42 -4.41
N ALA A 107 12.64 5.37 -5.16
CA ALA A 107 12.47 3.99 -4.71
C ALA A 107 13.31 3.71 -3.45
N GLY A 108 12.73 2.97 -2.51
CA GLY A 108 13.31 2.61 -1.22
C GLY A 108 13.06 3.62 -0.10
N HIS A 109 12.61 4.85 -0.41
CA HIS A 109 12.26 5.83 0.62
C HIS A 109 10.99 5.42 1.39
N PRO A 110 10.85 5.81 2.67
CA PRO A 110 9.63 5.56 3.43
C PRO A 110 8.40 6.19 2.76
N LEU A 111 7.34 5.40 2.61
CA LEU A 111 6.10 5.87 2.01
C LEU A 111 5.20 6.60 3.03
N PHE A 112 5.16 6.07 4.25
CA PHE A 112 4.35 6.58 5.34
C PHE A 112 5.20 6.88 6.58
N ASP A 113 4.84 7.98 7.24
CA ASP A 113 5.17 8.25 8.63
C ASP A 113 4.14 7.59 9.55
N ASN A 114 4.66 6.96 10.59
CA ASN A 114 3.87 6.37 11.67
C ASN A 114 3.55 7.46 12.71
N VAL A 115 2.44 8.16 12.55
CA VAL A 115 2.01 9.21 13.48
C VAL A 115 1.05 8.65 14.55
N PRO A 116 1.22 9.00 15.84
CA PRO A 116 0.25 8.63 16.87
C PRO A 116 -1.14 9.18 16.52
N GLU A 117 -2.17 8.33 16.61
CA GLU A 117 -3.56 8.75 16.37
C GLU A 117 -3.95 9.82 17.42
N GLU A 118 -4.39 11.01 17.00
CA GLU A 118 -4.83 12.04 17.94
C GLU A 118 -6.15 11.60 18.61
N CYS A 119 -6.10 11.19 19.88
CA CYS A 119 -7.31 10.88 20.63
C CYS A 119 -8.07 12.16 20.99
N ALA A 120 -9.27 12.31 20.45
CA ALA A 120 -10.22 13.33 20.90
C ALA A 120 -10.55 13.15 22.40
N GLY A 121 -10.01 14.04 23.23
CA GLY A 121 -10.70 14.59 24.40
C GLY A 121 -10.73 13.83 25.73
N ASN A 122 -10.50 12.50 25.83
CA ASN A 122 -10.71 11.80 27.11
C ASN A 122 -9.42 11.29 27.78
N ILE A 123 -9.26 11.64 29.07
CA ILE A 123 -8.13 11.26 29.95
C ILE A 123 -7.90 9.73 29.97
N PHE A 124 -8.97 8.94 29.90
CA PHE A 124 -8.91 7.47 29.76
C PHE A 124 -8.31 7.01 28.42
N GLY A 125 -8.52 7.75 27.33
CA GLY A 125 -7.93 7.46 26.02
C GLY A 125 -6.41 7.65 26.01
N ARG A 126 -5.93 8.70 26.68
CA ARG A 126 -4.48 8.97 26.83
C ARG A 126 -3.76 7.89 27.63
N LEU A 127 -4.41 7.35 28.67
CA LEU A 127 -3.83 6.26 29.47
C LEU A 127 -3.75 4.95 28.68
N ARG A 128 -4.75 4.65 27.84
CA ARG A 128 -4.81 3.45 27.01
C ARG A 128 -3.78 3.47 25.86
N GLN A 129 -3.50 4.64 25.28
CA GLN A 129 -2.43 4.81 24.27
C GLN A 129 -1.03 4.48 24.79
N ARG A 130 -0.80 4.64 26.10
CA ARG A 130 0.49 4.29 26.73
C ARG A 130 0.74 2.77 26.78
N VAL A 131 -0.32 1.97 26.63
CA VAL A 131 -0.27 0.50 26.69
C VAL A 131 -0.38 -0.11 25.28
N LEU A 132 -1.16 0.51 24.39
CA LEU A 132 -1.31 0.12 22.98
C LEU A 132 -1.40 1.39 22.12
N PRO A 133 -0.27 1.93 21.63
CA PRO A 133 -0.30 3.10 20.76
C PRO A 133 -0.98 2.74 19.45
N ARG A 134 -2.09 3.42 19.15
CA ARG A 134 -2.67 3.41 17.81
C ARG A 134 -1.91 4.40 16.95
N VAL A 135 -1.47 3.91 15.80
CA VAL A 135 -0.67 4.67 14.84
C VAL A 135 -1.49 4.80 13.57
N GLN A 136 -1.51 5.99 13.00
CA GLN A 136 -2.03 6.25 11.67
C GLN A 136 -0.85 6.42 10.70
N MET A 137 -0.98 5.85 9.51
CA MET A 137 -0.03 6.06 8.43
C MET A 137 -0.41 7.33 7.67
N GLN A 138 0.52 8.28 7.57
CA GLN A 138 0.37 9.47 6.73
C GLN A 138 1.51 9.52 5.72
N PHE A 139 1.26 10.03 4.51
CA PHE A 139 2.35 10.22 3.54
C PHE A 139 3.47 11.08 4.13
N THR A 140 4.71 10.67 3.87
CA THR A 140 5.88 11.48 4.21
C THR A 140 5.86 12.79 3.42
N GLU A 141 6.55 13.81 3.93
CA GLU A 141 6.70 15.10 3.23
C GLU A 141 7.35 14.93 1.84
N GLU A 142 8.24 13.95 1.70
CA GLU A 142 8.90 13.65 0.41
C GLU A 142 7.89 13.14 -0.62
N VAL A 143 7.01 12.21 -0.21
CA VAL A 143 5.91 11.72 -1.04
C VAL A 143 4.96 12.86 -1.41
N ARG A 144 4.59 13.72 -0.45
CA ARG A 144 3.72 14.89 -0.70
C ARG A 144 4.32 15.84 -1.75
N ARG A 145 5.62 16.14 -1.65
CA ARG A 145 6.32 16.99 -2.63
C ARG A 145 6.39 16.38 -4.02
N GLU A 146 6.53 15.06 -4.12
CA GLU A 146 6.52 14.37 -5.42
C GLU A 146 5.19 14.64 -6.16
N PHE A 147 4.06 14.61 -5.45
CA PHE A 147 2.75 14.95 -6.03
C PHE A 147 2.65 16.42 -6.48
N GLU A 148 3.26 17.34 -5.73
CA GLU A 148 3.24 18.77 -6.07
C GLU A 148 4.14 19.10 -7.27
N SER A 149 5.26 18.39 -7.43
CA SER A 149 6.23 18.64 -8.51
C SER A 149 5.75 18.23 -9.90
N ARG A 150 4.71 17.39 -9.98
CA ARG A 150 4.18 16.81 -11.24
C ARG A 150 2.79 17.34 -11.63
N ARG A 151 2.36 18.45 -11.02
CA ARG A 151 1.11 19.16 -11.35
C ARG A 151 1.26 20.15 -12.49
#